data_AF-A0A956TDT8-F1
#
_entry.id   AF-A0A956TDT8-F1
#
_cell.length_a   1.000
_cell.length_b   1.000
_cell.length_c   1.000
_cell.angle_alpha   90.00
_cell.angle_beta   90.00
_cell.angle_gamma   90.00
#
_symmetry.space_group_name_H-M   'P 1'
#
loop_
_entity.id
_entity.type
_entity.pdbx_description
1 polymer ?
#
loop_
_entity_poly.entity_id
_entity_poly.type
_entity_poly.pdbx_seq_one_letter_code
_entity_poly.pdbx_strand_id
1 'polypeptide(L)'
;CQCQHDQQAAPPMTALEQAQARGLQVKQKNDGFQVKDPTAPNGQRVQELNAQGQMVSSHSPVLLDMDGDGRLDVENGVWKPHAELGDQGGHKVMFDITGSGEKVLTEWVGGKDPLLLKLNEGQLDQFQRGGSLEVSGRELMGDEGGKYSDGYAKMGAVADKNGDGQVNGGELSDMYLWYDRNRDGRVDSGELVQSQEGGVESINTRQNGNFSSSALLRNGSQVKTWDWWPNSFV
;
A
#
# COMPACT_ATOMS: atom_id res chain seq x y z
N CYS A 1 43.08 30.74 -27.59
CA CYS A 1 41.70 30.50 -28.06
C CYS A 1 41.21 29.19 -27.46
N GLN A 2 40.45 29.26 -26.36
CA GLN A 2 39.76 28.11 -25.80
C GLN A 2 38.27 28.45 -25.80
N CYS A 3 37.51 27.79 -26.67
CA CYS A 3 36.06 27.81 -26.64
C CYS A 3 35.62 26.73 -25.65
N GLN A 4 35.13 27.13 -24.49
CA GLN A 4 34.34 26.25 -23.63
C GLN A 4 32.95 26.12 -24.28
N HIS A 5 32.61 24.92 -24.72
CA HIS A 5 31.22 24.57 -25.03
C HIS A 5 30.50 24.34 -23.70
N ASP A 6 29.65 25.28 -23.30
CA ASP A 6 28.61 25.05 -22.32
C ASP A 6 27.66 23.98 -22.88
N GLN A 7 27.75 22.76 -22.36
CA GLN A 7 26.68 21.79 -22.52
C GLN A 7 25.52 22.25 -21.64
N GLN A 8 24.60 23.02 -22.22
CA GLN A 8 23.30 23.25 -21.60
C GLN A 8 22.63 21.89 -21.43
N ALA A 9 22.51 21.43 -20.18
CA ALA A 9 21.65 20.32 -19.85
C ALA A 9 20.25 20.62 -20.40
N ALA A 10 19.62 19.64 -21.04
CA ALA A 10 18.24 19.78 -21.50
C ALA A 10 17.38 20.23 -20.30
N PRO A 11 16.41 21.15 -20.51
CA PRO A 11 15.51 21.54 -19.43
C PRO A 11 14.82 20.28 -18.88
N PRO A 12 14.62 20.19 -17.55
CA PRO A 12 13.95 19.04 -16.96
C PRO A 12 12.57 18.89 -17.61
N MET A 13 12.25 17.65 -18.05
CA MET A 13 10.94 17.36 -18.62
C MET A 13 9.84 17.77 -17.66
N THR A 14 8.82 18.44 -18.17
CA THR A 14 7.60 18.73 -17.41
C THR A 14 6.91 17.43 -17.01
N ALA A 15 6.16 17.51 -15.93
CA ALA A 15 5.34 16.42 -15.42
C ALA A 15 4.42 15.79 -16.50
N LEU A 16 3.86 16.62 -17.39
CA LEU A 16 3.04 16.17 -18.53
C LEU A 16 3.88 15.37 -19.55
N GLU A 17 5.07 15.86 -19.89
CA GLU A 17 5.99 15.18 -20.82
C GLU A 17 6.47 13.84 -20.25
N GLN A 18 6.70 13.77 -18.93
CA GLN A 18 7.05 12.52 -18.25
C GLN A 18 5.90 11.50 -18.27
N ALA A 19 4.66 11.93 -18.02
CA ALA A 19 3.47 11.08 -18.07
C ALA A 19 3.22 10.54 -19.50
N GLN A 20 3.37 11.39 -20.52
CA GLN A 20 3.26 11.00 -21.92
C GLN A 20 4.38 10.03 -22.34
N ALA A 21 5.61 10.24 -21.89
CA ALA A 21 6.73 9.34 -22.14
C ALA A 21 6.53 7.93 -21.57
N ARG A 22 5.70 7.79 -20.53
CA ARG A 22 5.32 6.51 -19.89
C ARG A 22 4.08 5.85 -20.49
N GLY A 23 3.50 6.42 -21.56
CA GLY A 23 2.32 5.86 -22.24
C GLY A 23 0.99 6.05 -21.48
N LEU A 24 0.96 6.95 -20.50
CA LEU A 24 -0.26 7.25 -19.73
C LEU A 24 -1.22 8.14 -20.53
N GLN A 25 -2.52 7.92 -20.38
CA GLN A 25 -3.54 8.77 -21.00
C GLN A 25 -3.79 10.01 -20.14
N VAL A 26 -3.42 11.18 -20.65
CA VAL A 26 -3.59 12.46 -19.92
C VAL A 26 -4.78 13.24 -20.48
N LYS A 27 -5.68 13.68 -19.60
CA LYS A 27 -6.82 14.56 -19.89
C LYS A 27 -6.75 15.81 -19.02
N GLN A 28 -6.67 16.97 -19.66
CA GLN A 28 -6.72 18.26 -18.97
C GLN A 28 -8.09 18.48 -18.29
N LYS A 29 -8.07 18.96 -17.04
CA LYS A 29 -9.22 19.40 -16.25
C LYS A 29 -9.05 20.88 -15.87
N ASN A 30 -10.09 21.48 -15.30
CA ASN A 30 -10.10 22.89 -14.92
C ASN A 30 -9.08 23.22 -13.80
N ASP A 31 -8.65 22.22 -13.04
CA ASP A 31 -7.81 22.28 -11.85
C ASP A 31 -6.55 21.40 -11.93
N GLY A 32 -6.24 20.84 -13.11
CA GLY A 32 -5.05 20.00 -13.29
C GLY A 32 -5.15 19.02 -14.47
N PHE A 33 -4.58 17.84 -14.29
CA PHE A 33 -4.56 16.79 -15.30
C PHE A 33 -5.04 15.48 -14.69
N GLN A 34 -6.06 14.87 -15.28
CA GLN A 34 -6.44 13.50 -14.99
C GLN A 34 -5.58 12.57 -15.83
N VAL A 35 -4.90 11.62 -15.20
CA VAL A 35 -4.02 10.70 -15.88
C VAL A 35 -4.50 9.28 -15.61
N LYS A 36 -4.74 8.49 -16.67
CA LYS A 36 -5.18 7.11 -16.59
C LYS A 36 -4.12 6.19 -17.14
N ASP A 37 -3.83 5.12 -16.41
CA ASP A 37 -3.09 3.98 -16.95
C ASP A 37 -4.06 3.03 -17.66
N PRO A 38 -4.03 2.92 -19.00
CA PRO A 38 -4.93 2.04 -19.74
C PRO A 38 -4.60 0.55 -19.61
N THR A 39 -3.45 0.20 -19.00
CA THR A 39 -3.00 -1.18 -18.81
C THR A 39 -3.37 -1.75 -17.45
N ALA A 40 -3.87 -0.90 -16.54
CA ALA A 40 -4.30 -1.33 -15.22
C ALA A 40 -5.52 -2.26 -15.31
N PRO A 41 -5.48 -3.46 -14.70
CA PRO A 41 -6.69 -4.27 -14.52
C PRO A 41 -7.73 -3.43 -13.79
N ASN A 42 -8.92 -3.29 -14.38
CA ASN A 42 -10.04 -2.49 -13.86
C ASN A 42 -9.82 -0.96 -13.71
N GLY A 43 -8.77 -0.38 -14.32
CA GLY A 43 -8.61 1.08 -14.42
C GLY A 43 -8.25 1.80 -13.11
N GLN A 44 -7.61 1.11 -12.16
CA GLN A 44 -7.37 1.61 -10.79
C GLN A 44 -5.94 2.11 -10.50
N ARG A 45 -4.99 2.01 -11.45
CA ARG A 45 -3.71 2.72 -11.28
C ARG A 45 -3.92 4.19 -11.60
N VAL A 46 -3.99 5.00 -10.56
CA VAL A 46 -4.06 6.45 -10.68
C VAL A 46 -2.66 7.01 -10.46
N GLN A 47 -1.96 7.29 -11.56
CA GLN A 47 -0.69 8.02 -11.53
C GLN A 47 -0.99 9.47 -11.87
N GLU A 48 -1.30 10.32 -10.89
CA GLU A 48 -1.73 11.70 -11.13
C GLU A 48 -0.60 12.69 -11.01
N LEU A 49 -0.78 13.85 -11.64
CA LEU A 49 0.06 15.02 -11.40
C LEU A 49 -0.67 15.90 -10.40
N ASN A 50 -0.11 16.06 -9.20
CA ASN A 50 -0.71 17.00 -8.24
C ASN A 50 -0.58 18.45 -8.73
N ALA A 51 -1.23 19.38 -8.02
CA ALA A 51 -1.21 20.81 -8.35
C ALA A 51 0.21 21.43 -8.37
N GLN A 52 1.21 20.74 -7.81
CA GLN A 52 2.61 21.11 -7.73
C GLN A 52 3.48 20.43 -8.82
N GLY A 53 2.88 19.61 -9.69
CA GLY A 53 3.57 18.91 -10.77
C GLY A 53 4.39 17.69 -10.33
N GLN A 54 4.11 17.12 -9.15
CA GLN A 54 4.71 15.86 -8.69
C GLN A 54 3.86 14.67 -9.15
N MET A 55 4.52 13.54 -9.43
CA MET A 55 3.83 12.29 -9.74
C MET A 55 3.31 11.67 -8.44
N VAL A 56 2.01 11.50 -8.34
CA VAL A 56 1.31 10.83 -7.25
C VAL A 56 0.86 9.47 -7.73
N SER A 57 1.12 8.42 -6.97
CA SER A 57 0.57 7.08 -7.24
C SER A 57 -0.17 6.58 -6.01
N SER A 58 -1.32 5.94 -6.18
CA SER A 58 -1.99 5.22 -5.08
C SER A 58 -1.66 3.73 -5.10
N HIS A 59 -1.46 3.15 -3.92
CA HIS A 59 -1.18 1.71 -3.72
C HIS A 59 -2.33 1.04 -2.97
N SER A 60 -2.25 -0.22 -2.58
CA SER A 60 -3.43 -0.95 -2.07
C SER A 60 -3.17 -1.89 -0.87
N PRO A 61 -2.40 -1.50 0.16
CA PRO A 61 -2.20 -2.34 1.34
C PRO A 61 -3.51 -2.69 2.06
N VAL A 62 -3.60 -3.92 2.55
CA VAL A 62 -4.74 -4.40 3.34
C VAL A 62 -4.53 -4.13 4.83
N LEU A 63 -5.57 -3.61 5.48
CA LEU A 63 -5.64 -3.39 6.93
C LEU A 63 -6.87 -4.07 7.53
N LEU A 64 -6.81 -4.32 8.84
CA LEU A 64 -7.88 -4.92 9.63
C LEU A 64 -8.32 -3.96 10.76
N ASP A 65 -9.61 -3.88 11.00
CA ASP A 65 -10.23 -3.16 12.14
C ASP A 65 -10.02 -3.95 13.43
N MET A 66 -8.84 -3.81 14.06
CA MET A 66 -8.48 -4.63 15.22
C MET A 66 -8.76 -3.96 16.55
N ASP A 67 -9.07 -2.66 16.57
CA ASP A 67 -9.58 -1.96 17.75
C ASP A 67 -11.12 -1.92 17.81
N GLY A 68 -11.79 -2.27 16.71
CA GLY A 68 -13.24 -2.48 16.63
C GLY A 68 -14.04 -1.19 16.56
N ASP A 69 -13.43 -0.07 16.20
CA ASP A 69 -14.10 1.23 16.15
C ASP A 69 -14.88 1.48 14.83
N GLY A 70 -14.69 0.60 13.84
CA GLY A 70 -15.37 0.66 12.53
C GLY A 70 -14.81 1.70 11.56
N ARG A 71 -13.71 2.37 11.91
CA ARG A 71 -13.03 3.42 11.15
C ARG A 71 -11.61 2.99 10.88
N LEU A 72 -11.13 3.26 9.67
CA LEU A 72 -9.72 2.99 9.37
C LEU A 72 -8.86 4.07 10.03
N ASP A 73 -7.84 3.65 10.79
CA ASP A 73 -6.85 4.53 11.44
C ASP A 73 -5.82 5.08 10.44
N VAL A 74 -6.29 5.97 9.56
CA VAL A 74 -5.51 6.74 8.58
C VAL A 74 -5.97 8.19 8.58
N GLU A 75 -5.23 9.08 7.92
CA GLU A 75 -5.62 10.49 7.81
C GLU A 75 -7.06 10.63 7.27
N ASN A 76 -7.90 11.37 7.99
CA ASN A 76 -9.32 11.59 7.69
C ASN A 76 -10.18 10.32 7.51
N GLY A 77 -9.66 9.13 7.84
CA GLY A 77 -10.35 7.85 7.62
C GLY A 77 -10.65 7.55 6.15
N VAL A 78 -9.86 8.11 5.22
CA VAL A 78 -10.06 7.91 3.77
C VAL A 78 -9.30 6.67 3.31
N TRP A 79 -10.03 5.58 3.03
CA TRP A 79 -9.40 4.35 2.53
C TRP A 79 -9.43 4.20 1.01
N LYS A 80 -10.30 4.95 0.31
CA LYS A 80 -10.55 4.81 -1.13
C LYS A 80 -9.46 5.53 -1.93
N PRO A 81 -9.27 5.22 -3.23
CA PRO A 81 -8.37 5.99 -4.09
C PRO A 81 -8.71 7.48 -4.04
N HIS A 82 -7.68 8.31 -3.87
CA HIS A 82 -7.81 9.76 -3.75
C HIS A 82 -6.55 10.50 -4.25
N ALA A 83 -5.85 9.94 -5.24
CA ALA A 83 -4.69 10.59 -5.85
C ALA A 83 -5.01 11.98 -6.41
N GLU A 84 -6.24 12.19 -6.88
CA GLU A 84 -6.72 13.46 -7.42
C GLU A 84 -6.82 14.58 -6.39
N LEU A 85 -6.86 14.23 -5.11
CA LEU A 85 -6.85 15.20 -4.02
C LEU A 85 -5.42 15.63 -3.66
N GLY A 86 -4.40 14.96 -4.21
CA GLY A 86 -2.99 15.21 -3.94
C GLY A 86 -2.63 14.98 -2.48
N ASP A 87 -1.67 15.77 -1.98
CA ASP A 87 -1.30 15.73 -0.57
C ASP A 87 -2.38 16.40 0.29
N GLN A 88 -3.05 15.60 1.11
CA GLN A 88 -4.09 16.06 2.03
C GLN A 88 -3.55 16.50 3.41
N GLY A 89 -2.23 16.58 3.59
CA GLY A 89 -1.59 17.03 4.83
C GLY A 89 -1.48 15.97 5.94
N GLY A 90 -1.75 14.71 5.62
CA GLY A 90 -1.63 13.58 6.57
C GLY A 90 -0.20 13.16 6.86
N HIS A 91 -0.03 12.33 7.89
CA HIS A 91 1.27 11.73 8.24
C HIS A 91 1.84 10.90 7.08
N LYS A 92 3.16 10.97 6.88
CA LYS A 92 3.86 10.28 5.79
C LYS A 92 5.20 9.75 6.27
N VAL A 93 5.66 8.68 5.64
CA VAL A 93 6.98 8.08 5.89
C VAL A 93 7.69 7.77 4.57
N MET A 94 9.00 7.59 4.62
CA MET A 94 9.76 7.06 3.49
C MET A 94 9.65 5.54 3.47
N PHE A 95 8.91 4.98 2.52
CA PHE A 95 8.64 3.54 2.44
C PHE A 95 8.75 3.03 1.00
N ASP A 96 9.25 1.79 0.83
CA ASP A 96 9.25 1.13 -0.48
C ASP A 96 7.90 0.43 -0.69
N ILE A 97 6.87 1.23 -0.97
CA ILE A 97 5.50 0.75 -1.10
C ILE A 97 5.29 -0.17 -2.31
N THR A 98 6.19 -0.10 -3.30
CA THR A 98 6.12 -0.94 -4.50
C THR A 98 6.93 -2.23 -4.41
N GLY A 99 7.89 -2.32 -3.48
CA GLY A 99 8.84 -3.42 -3.44
C GLY A 99 9.93 -3.33 -4.52
N SER A 100 10.25 -2.12 -4.99
CA SER A 100 11.25 -1.89 -6.05
C SER A 100 12.68 -1.83 -5.51
N GLY A 101 12.84 -1.59 -4.21
CA GLY A 101 14.08 -1.21 -3.55
C GLY A 101 14.24 0.30 -3.37
N GLU A 102 13.32 1.13 -3.88
CA GLU A 102 13.34 2.58 -3.74
C GLU A 102 12.26 3.06 -2.76
N LYS A 103 12.67 3.79 -1.72
CA LYS A 103 11.73 4.41 -0.77
C LYS A 103 11.20 5.72 -1.34
N VAL A 104 9.88 5.91 -1.27
CA VAL A 104 9.18 7.13 -1.67
C VAL A 104 8.36 7.66 -0.49
N LEU A 105 8.09 8.96 -0.48
CA LEU A 105 7.24 9.55 0.54
C LEU A 105 5.83 9.01 0.37
N THR A 106 5.28 8.35 1.38
CA THR A 106 4.01 7.63 1.29
C THR A 106 3.13 8.00 2.47
N GLU A 107 1.84 8.28 2.22
CA GLU A 107 0.83 8.40 3.28
C GLU A 107 0.83 7.16 4.16
N TRP A 108 0.66 7.38 5.47
CA TRP A 108 0.92 6.35 6.45
C TRP A 108 -0.20 6.18 7.47
N VAL A 109 -0.25 4.99 8.06
CA VAL A 109 -1.24 4.56 9.05
C VAL A 109 -1.00 5.21 10.41
N GLY A 110 -2.05 5.27 11.23
CA GLY A 110 -2.03 5.84 12.58
C GLY A 110 -1.50 4.88 13.66
N GLY A 111 -1.49 3.57 13.40
CA GLY A 111 -0.88 2.53 14.24
C GLY A 111 -1.84 1.71 15.12
N LYS A 112 -3.14 2.02 15.15
CA LYS A 112 -4.15 1.20 15.84
C LYS A 112 -4.65 0.04 14.99
N ASP A 113 -4.87 0.30 13.71
CA ASP A 113 -5.22 -0.74 12.74
C ASP A 113 -3.94 -1.28 12.07
N PRO A 114 -3.71 -2.60 12.11
CA PRO A 114 -2.50 -3.17 11.57
C PRO A 114 -2.56 -3.33 10.06
N LEU A 115 -1.40 -3.12 9.43
CA LEU A 115 -1.11 -3.58 8.08
C LEU A 115 -0.98 -5.10 8.08
N LEU A 116 -1.51 -5.75 7.05
CA LEU A 116 -1.40 -7.19 6.88
C LEU A 116 -0.12 -7.54 6.09
N LEU A 117 0.76 -8.31 6.73
CA LEU A 117 2.00 -8.80 6.16
C LEU A 117 1.96 -10.31 5.91
N LYS A 118 2.74 -10.76 4.92
CA LYS A 118 3.22 -12.13 4.84
C LYS A 118 4.73 -12.17 4.95
N LEU A 119 5.23 -12.91 5.93
CA LEU A 119 6.66 -13.04 6.23
C LEU A 119 7.10 -14.49 6.13
N ASN A 120 8.32 -14.72 5.64
CA ASN A 120 8.94 -16.04 5.64
C ASN A 120 9.81 -16.28 6.87
N GLU A 121 10.22 -17.53 7.10
CA GLU A 121 11.05 -17.92 8.25
C GLU A 121 12.35 -17.10 8.36
N GLY A 122 13.02 -16.82 7.24
CA GLY A 122 14.26 -16.03 7.24
C GLY A 122 14.06 -14.58 7.71
N GLN A 123 12.92 -13.97 7.37
CA GLN A 123 12.54 -12.63 7.84
C GLN A 123 12.22 -12.65 9.34
N LEU A 124 11.57 -13.70 9.83
CA LEU A 124 11.29 -13.87 11.26
C LEU A 124 12.58 -14.09 12.05
N ASP A 125 13.51 -14.90 11.54
CA ASP A 125 14.84 -15.10 12.14
C ASP A 125 15.67 -13.80 12.18
N GLN A 126 15.52 -12.94 11.17
CA GLN A 126 16.12 -11.60 11.17
C GLN A 126 15.49 -10.72 12.26
N PHE A 127 14.16 -10.67 12.32
CA PHE A 127 13.43 -9.88 13.31
C PHE A 127 13.77 -10.32 14.74
N GLN A 128 13.80 -11.63 15.02
CA GLN A 128 14.11 -12.18 16.33
C GLN A 128 15.54 -11.85 16.80
N ARG A 129 16.51 -11.78 15.87
CA ARG A 129 17.90 -11.43 16.20
C ARG A 129 18.11 -9.92 16.34
N GLY A 130 17.41 -9.11 15.55
CA GLY A 130 17.64 -7.67 15.43
C GLY A 130 16.64 -6.80 16.19
N GLY A 131 15.54 -7.37 16.68
CA GLY A 131 14.42 -6.62 17.27
C GLY A 131 13.68 -5.72 16.28
N SER A 132 13.98 -5.84 14.98
CA SER A 132 13.43 -5.00 13.94
C SER A 132 13.63 -5.61 12.54
N LEU A 133 12.77 -5.22 11.60
CA LEU A 133 12.74 -5.76 10.24
C LEU A 133 12.37 -4.65 9.23
N GLU A 134 13.18 -4.52 8.18
CA GLU A 134 12.79 -3.73 7.00
C GLU A 134 11.83 -4.56 6.16
N VAL A 135 10.67 -4.00 5.85
CA VAL A 135 9.66 -4.58 4.95
C VAL A 135 9.35 -3.61 3.82
N SER A 136 8.70 -4.11 2.78
CA SER A 136 8.32 -3.34 1.60
C SER A 136 6.92 -3.75 1.12
N GLY A 137 6.50 -3.19 -0.02
CA GLY A 137 5.32 -3.63 -0.77
C GLY A 137 5.29 -5.13 -1.10
N ARG A 138 6.45 -5.82 -1.08
CA ARG A 138 6.51 -7.28 -1.28
C ARG A 138 5.92 -8.05 -0.11
N GLU A 139 6.14 -7.59 1.11
CA GLU A 139 5.65 -8.23 2.33
C GLU A 139 4.22 -7.79 2.65
N LEU A 140 3.84 -6.56 2.28
CA LEU A 140 2.46 -6.10 2.38
C LEU A 140 1.53 -6.91 1.48
N MET A 141 0.35 -7.22 2.01
CA MET A 141 -0.81 -7.59 1.19
C MET A 141 -1.32 -6.34 0.46
N GLY A 142 -0.63 -5.97 -0.61
CA GLY A 142 -0.97 -4.87 -1.51
C GLY A 142 -0.76 -5.21 -2.98
N ASP A 143 -0.80 -4.23 -3.84
CA ASP A 143 -0.67 -4.38 -5.30
C ASP A 143 0.78 -4.61 -5.74
N GLU A 144 1.76 -4.35 -4.87
CA GLU A 144 3.20 -4.51 -5.15
C GLU A 144 3.61 -3.75 -6.41
N GLY A 145 3.29 -2.44 -6.42
CA GLY A 145 3.49 -1.58 -7.59
C GLY A 145 2.69 -2.06 -8.80
N GLY A 146 1.48 -2.59 -8.55
CA GLY A 146 0.50 -3.19 -9.46
C GLY A 146 0.92 -4.43 -10.24
N LYS A 147 1.78 -5.26 -9.63
CA LYS A 147 1.92 -6.68 -10.01
C LYS A 147 0.62 -7.45 -9.77
N TYR A 148 -0.13 -7.06 -8.75
CA TYR A 148 -1.50 -7.50 -8.47
C TYR A 148 -2.47 -6.34 -8.70
N SER A 149 -3.76 -6.61 -8.93
CA SER A 149 -4.73 -5.52 -9.09
C SER A 149 -4.94 -4.71 -7.82
N ASP A 150 -4.83 -5.38 -6.67
CA ASP A 150 -5.06 -4.85 -5.33
C ASP A 150 -4.54 -5.84 -4.28
N GLY A 151 -4.57 -5.47 -3.01
CA GLY A 151 -4.11 -6.32 -1.91
C GLY A 151 -4.93 -7.60 -1.69
N TYR A 152 -6.23 -7.60 -1.99
CA TYR A 152 -7.05 -8.81 -1.91
C TYR A 152 -6.70 -9.80 -3.02
N ALA A 153 -6.45 -9.32 -4.24
CA ALA A 153 -5.99 -10.15 -5.34
C ALA A 153 -4.62 -10.77 -5.05
N LYS A 154 -3.69 -10.03 -4.44
CA LYS A 154 -2.42 -10.60 -3.94
C LYS A 154 -2.68 -11.69 -2.91
N MET A 155 -3.52 -11.41 -1.92
CA MET A 155 -3.86 -12.36 -0.85
C MET A 155 -4.42 -13.67 -1.40
N GLY A 156 -5.38 -13.58 -2.34
CA GLY A 156 -5.93 -14.75 -3.02
C GLY A 156 -4.88 -15.52 -3.85
N ALA A 157 -3.90 -14.83 -4.42
CA ALA A 157 -2.87 -15.46 -5.24
C ALA A 157 -1.74 -16.13 -4.43
N VAL A 158 -1.42 -15.63 -3.23
CA VAL A 158 -0.21 -16.06 -2.48
C VAL A 158 -0.49 -16.72 -1.14
N ALA A 159 -1.70 -16.60 -0.60
CA ALA A 159 -2.05 -17.10 0.74
C ALA A 159 -3.22 -18.08 0.74
N ASP A 160 -4.25 -17.89 -0.10
CA ASP A 160 -5.39 -18.79 -0.27
C ASP A 160 -4.99 -20.01 -1.13
N LYS A 161 -4.46 -21.05 -0.47
CA LYS A 161 -3.87 -22.22 -1.14
C LYS A 161 -4.94 -23.16 -1.69
N ASN A 162 -6.11 -23.20 -1.05
CA ASN A 162 -7.22 -24.07 -1.45
C ASN A 162 -8.19 -23.40 -2.44
N GLY A 163 -8.09 -22.08 -2.64
CA GLY A 163 -8.90 -21.29 -3.57
C GLY A 163 -10.34 -21.06 -3.10
N ASP A 164 -10.62 -21.17 -1.80
CA ASP A 164 -11.97 -21.06 -1.25
C ASP A 164 -12.46 -19.61 -1.06
N GLY A 165 -11.57 -18.64 -1.31
CA GLY A 165 -11.85 -17.22 -1.16
C GLY A 165 -11.54 -16.67 0.23
N GLN A 166 -10.92 -17.46 1.10
CA GLN A 166 -10.49 -17.07 2.45
C GLN A 166 -9.08 -17.60 2.74
N VAL A 167 -8.31 -16.84 3.51
CA VAL A 167 -7.09 -17.34 4.14
C VAL A 167 -7.47 -17.80 5.55
N ASN A 168 -7.35 -19.09 5.84
CA ASN A 168 -7.74 -19.64 7.13
C ASN A 168 -6.82 -20.80 7.60
N GLY A 169 -6.99 -21.20 8.87
CA GLY A 169 -6.30 -22.38 9.41
C GLY A 169 -4.78 -22.32 9.22
N GLY A 170 -4.22 -23.30 8.50
CA GLY A 170 -2.78 -23.38 8.23
C GLY A 170 -2.26 -22.35 7.23
N GLU A 171 -3.12 -21.65 6.48
CA GLU A 171 -2.72 -20.60 5.54
C GLU A 171 -2.32 -19.31 6.24
N LEU A 172 -2.79 -19.12 7.48
CA LEU A 172 -2.44 -17.98 8.34
C LEU A 172 -1.07 -18.11 9.01
N SER A 173 -0.34 -19.22 8.85
CA SER A 173 0.93 -19.49 9.54
C SER A 173 1.98 -18.41 9.32
N ASP A 174 1.95 -17.81 8.14
CA ASP A 174 2.95 -16.85 7.68
C ASP A 174 2.38 -15.42 7.65
N MET A 175 1.17 -15.23 8.19
CA MET A 175 0.43 -13.96 8.15
C MET A 175 0.58 -13.21 9.46
N TYR A 176 0.94 -11.94 9.37
CA TYR A 176 1.26 -11.09 10.52
C TYR A 176 0.50 -9.77 10.46
N LEU A 177 0.14 -9.27 11.63
CA LEU A 177 -0.43 -7.95 11.87
C LEU A 177 0.71 -7.02 12.28
N TRP A 178 0.94 -5.96 11.53
CA TRP A 178 1.93 -4.93 11.84
C TRP A 178 1.24 -3.65 12.30
N TYR A 179 1.29 -3.43 13.62
CA TYR A 179 0.85 -2.21 14.28
C TYR A 179 2.03 -1.23 14.32
N ASP A 180 2.24 -0.47 13.25
CA ASP A 180 3.27 0.58 13.23
C ASP A 180 2.85 1.74 14.17
N ARG A 181 3.20 1.60 15.46
CA ARG A 181 2.73 2.46 16.54
C ARG A 181 3.52 3.74 16.63
N ASN A 182 4.80 3.68 16.28
CA ASN A 182 5.65 4.87 16.23
C ASN A 182 5.48 5.63 14.90
N ARG A 183 4.87 4.98 13.89
CA ARG A 183 4.53 5.50 12.57
C ARG A 183 5.77 5.88 11.76
N ASP A 184 6.80 5.04 11.77
CA ASP A 184 8.08 5.31 11.10
C ASP A 184 8.32 4.48 9.83
N GLY A 185 7.41 3.56 9.50
CA GLY A 185 7.49 2.71 8.31
C GLY A 185 8.46 1.53 8.48
N ARG A 186 8.82 1.19 9.71
CA ARG A 186 9.69 0.06 10.05
C ARG A 186 8.99 -0.88 11.01
N VAL A 187 9.23 -2.18 10.87
CA VAL A 187 8.70 -3.13 11.85
C VAL A 187 9.65 -3.15 13.05
N ASP A 188 9.17 -2.66 14.20
CA ASP A 188 9.93 -2.66 15.45
C ASP A 188 9.42 -3.67 16.49
N SER A 189 10.21 -3.83 17.55
CA SER A 189 9.87 -4.72 18.67
C SER A 189 8.55 -4.28 19.32
N GLY A 190 7.60 -5.21 19.42
CA GLY A 190 6.27 -4.98 19.98
C GLY A 190 5.22 -4.51 18.98
N GLU A 191 5.57 -4.37 17.70
CA GLU A 191 4.64 -3.95 16.64
C GLU A 191 4.14 -5.11 15.78
N LEU A 192 4.87 -6.23 15.76
CA LEU A 192 4.56 -7.40 14.96
C LEU A 192 3.84 -8.46 15.79
N VAL A 193 2.66 -8.89 15.35
CA VAL A 193 1.85 -9.94 15.99
C VAL A 193 1.48 -10.98 14.96
N GLN A 194 1.67 -12.28 15.25
CA GLN A 194 1.18 -13.32 14.34
C GLN A 194 -0.36 -13.24 14.27
N SER A 195 -0.94 -13.26 13.07
CA SER A 195 -2.37 -13.00 12.87
C SER A 195 -3.27 -13.90 13.71
N GLN A 196 -2.91 -15.18 13.81
CA GLN A 196 -3.58 -16.15 14.66
C GLN A 196 -3.49 -15.75 16.15
N GLU A 197 -2.31 -15.37 16.64
CA GLU A 197 -2.15 -14.90 18.03
C GLU A 197 -2.94 -13.61 18.31
N GLY A 198 -3.05 -12.74 17.30
CA GLY A 198 -3.94 -11.57 17.30
C GLY A 198 -5.43 -11.90 17.26
N GLY A 199 -5.80 -13.18 17.21
CA GLY A 199 -7.19 -13.65 17.26
C GLY A 199 -7.86 -13.81 15.90
N VAL A 200 -7.15 -13.63 14.78
CA VAL A 200 -7.70 -13.86 13.44
C VAL A 200 -7.92 -15.36 13.21
N GLU A 201 -9.11 -15.70 12.72
CA GLU A 201 -9.53 -17.05 12.35
C GLU A 201 -9.61 -17.24 10.83
N SER A 202 -10.17 -16.26 10.11
CA SER A 202 -10.11 -16.21 8.65
C SER A 202 -10.12 -14.77 8.11
N ILE A 203 -9.57 -14.56 6.92
CA ILE A 203 -9.61 -13.28 6.20
C ILE A 203 -10.15 -13.53 4.79
N ASN A 204 -11.17 -12.78 4.35
CA ASN A 204 -11.68 -12.89 2.99
C ASN A 204 -10.70 -12.31 1.96
N THR A 205 -10.49 -13.01 0.85
CA THR A 205 -9.60 -12.59 -0.25
C THR A 205 -10.33 -11.85 -1.37
N ARG A 206 -11.59 -11.48 -1.16
CA ARG A 206 -12.42 -10.79 -2.15
C ARG A 206 -13.09 -9.59 -1.52
N GLN A 207 -13.03 -8.47 -2.22
CA GLN A 207 -13.70 -7.24 -1.81
C GLN A 207 -15.21 -7.27 -2.11
N ASN A 208 -15.97 -6.52 -1.31
CA ASN A 208 -17.44 -6.39 -1.43
C ASN A 208 -17.90 -5.21 -2.33
N GLY A 209 -16.99 -4.64 -3.14
CA GLY A 209 -17.28 -3.52 -4.03
C GLY A 209 -17.06 -2.11 -3.44
N ASN A 210 -16.54 -2.01 -2.20
CA ASN A 210 -16.25 -0.72 -1.55
C ASN A 210 -14.82 -0.65 -0.99
N PHE A 211 -13.85 -1.29 -1.66
CA PHE A 211 -12.46 -1.36 -1.21
C PHE A 211 -12.35 -1.93 0.21
N SER A 212 -13.19 -2.91 0.51
CA SER A 212 -13.29 -3.51 1.84
C SER A 212 -13.79 -4.94 1.76
N SER A 213 -13.54 -5.70 2.82
CA SER A 213 -14.09 -7.01 3.05
C SER A 213 -14.21 -7.22 4.56
N SER A 214 -14.05 -8.45 5.03
CA SER A 214 -14.08 -8.78 6.45
C SER A 214 -13.16 -9.93 6.82
N ALA A 215 -12.84 -10.01 8.11
CA ALA A 215 -12.16 -11.11 8.75
C ALA A 215 -13.02 -11.66 9.90
N LEU A 216 -12.98 -12.98 10.11
CA LEU A 216 -13.55 -13.63 11.29
C LEU A 216 -12.48 -13.71 12.38
N LEU A 217 -12.85 -13.34 13.60
CA LEU A 217 -12.03 -13.52 14.78
C LEU A 217 -12.48 -14.75 15.57
N ARG A 218 -11.56 -15.36 16.32
CA ARG A 218 -11.81 -16.58 17.13
C ARG A 218 -12.92 -16.44 18.18
N ASN A 219 -13.25 -15.21 18.57
CA ASN A 219 -14.36 -14.92 19.49
C ASN A 219 -15.73 -14.95 18.77
N GLY A 220 -15.77 -15.26 17.48
CA GLY A 220 -16.96 -15.27 16.63
C GLY A 220 -17.37 -13.90 16.07
N SER A 221 -16.67 -12.82 16.44
CA SER A 221 -16.93 -11.49 15.87
C SER A 221 -16.33 -11.35 14.48
N GLN A 222 -16.99 -10.55 13.65
CA GLN A 222 -16.49 -10.18 12.34
C GLN A 222 -15.99 -8.73 12.38
N VAL A 223 -14.77 -8.52 11.92
CA VAL A 223 -14.16 -7.20 11.79
C VAL A 223 -14.05 -6.81 10.33
N LYS A 224 -14.01 -5.50 10.07
CA LYS A 224 -13.85 -4.98 8.71
C LYS A 224 -12.38 -5.11 8.30
N THR A 225 -12.17 -5.33 7.01
CA THR A 225 -10.86 -5.19 6.39
C THR A 225 -10.96 -4.16 5.27
N TRP A 226 -9.89 -3.41 5.05
CA TRP A 226 -9.83 -2.40 3.99
C TRP A 226 -8.72 -2.71 3.02
N ASP A 227 -9.00 -2.47 1.75
CA ASP A 227 -7.99 -2.26 0.73
C ASP A 227 -7.74 -0.75 0.71
N TRP A 228 -6.72 -0.29 1.44
CA TRP A 228 -6.46 1.12 1.62
C TRP A 228 -5.61 1.65 0.48
N TRP A 229 -5.99 2.82 -0.05
CA TRP A 229 -5.29 3.48 -1.14
C TRP A 229 -4.50 4.73 -0.75
N PRO A 230 -3.33 4.59 -0.08
CA PRO A 230 -2.44 5.70 0.22
C PRO A 230 -1.77 6.26 -1.02
N ASN A 231 -1.61 7.57 -1.05
CA ASN A 231 -0.79 8.25 -2.03
C ASN A 231 0.70 8.17 -1.68
N SER A 232 1.51 7.88 -2.69
CA SER A 232 2.96 8.02 -2.69
C SER A 232 3.40 9.12 -3.65
N PHE A 233 4.44 9.86 -3.30
CA PHE A 233 4.92 11.03 -4.03
C PHE A 233 6.33 10.76 -4.57
N VAL A 234 6.47 10.87 -5.89
CA VAL A 234 7.72 10.61 -6.65
C VAL A 234 8.15 11.86 -7.41
#